data_AF-A0A9Q0GRV6-F1
#
_entry.id   AF-A0A9Q0GRV6-F1
#
_cell.length_a   1.000
_cell.length_b   1.000
_cell.length_c   1.000
_cell.angle_alpha   90.00
_cell.angle_beta   90.00
_cell.angle_gamma   90.00
#
_symmetry.space_group_name_H-M   'P 1'
#
loop_
_entity.id
_entity.type
_entity.pdbx_description
1 polymer ?
#
loop_
_entity_poly.entity_id
_entity_poly.type
_entity_poly.pdbx_seq_one_letter_code
_entity_poly.pdbx_strand_id
1 'polypeptide(L)'
;MLLAIHRAKKGGSDIDMDKFNRAEQLLSLLLNDWGSTLATSDTLDPVWAQVLHDPFLRRLILRFTIFFRAAISSYAPTFRNKDILPDCLPPLPESVSPLTAASETVIWQISQFFM
;
A
#
# COMPACT_ATOMS: atom_id res chain seq x y z
N MET A 1 29.68 37.34 5.93
CA MET A 1 29.32 37.37 4.49
C MET A 1 29.62 35.98 3.94
N LEU A 2 28.85 34.95 4.30
CA LEU A 2 27.60 34.58 3.60
C LEU A 2 27.79 34.68 2.09
N LEU A 3 28.12 33.55 1.45
CA LEU A 3 27.67 33.11 0.11
C LEU A 3 28.62 32.04 -0.44
N ALA A 4 28.52 30.83 0.11
CA ALA A 4 28.89 29.60 -0.62
C ALA A 4 27.97 28.43 -0.24
N ILE A 5 26.76 28.73 0.25
CA ILE A 5 25.67 27.75 0.36
C ILE A 5 25.09 27.60 -1.03
N HIS A 6 25.80 26.92 -1.94
CA HIS A 6 25.16 26.40 -3.14
C HIS A 6 25.94 25.24 -3.81
N ARG A 7 26.35 24.23 -3.04
CA ARG A 7 26.81 22.99 -3.68
C ARG A 7 26.62 21.74 -2.81
N ALA A 8 25.38 21.25 -2.83
CA ALA A 8 25.04 19.82 -2.92
C ALA A 8 23.51 19.65 -2.96
N LYS A 9 22.82 20.27 -3.95
CA LYS A 9 21.51 19.76 -4.36
C LYS A 9 21.80 18.48 -5.15
N LYS A 10 21.79 17.35 -4.44
CA LYS A 10 21.92 16.00 -4.99
C LYS A 10 20.82 15.87 -6.04
N GLY A 11 21.20 15.80 -7.32
CA GLY A 11 20.31 15.81 -8.45
C GLY A 11 19.49 14.53 -8.55
N GLY A 12 18.39 14.46 -7.80
CA GLY A 12 17.15 13.91 -8.35
C GLY A 12 16.57 15.00 -9.25
N SER A 13 16.24 14.67 -10.50
CA SER A 13 15.55 15.64 -11.36
C SER A 13 14.21 16.00 -10.72
N ASP A 14 13.75 17.25 -10.83
CA ASP A 14 12.44 17.68 -10.29
C ASP A 14 11.29 16.79 -10.81
N ILE A 15 11.49 16.22 -12.00
CA ILE A 15 10.64 15.25 -12.69
C ILE A 15 10.56 13.91 -11.94
N ASP A 16 11.67 13.46 -11.34
CA ASP A 16 11.71 12.24 -10.55
C ASP A 16 10.91 12.43 -9.25
N MET A 17 11.13 13.56 -8.56
CA MET A 17 10.43 13.90 -7.33
C MET A 17 8.92 14.08 -7.51
N ASP A 18 8.46 14.68 -8.61
CA ASP A 18 7.02 14.78 -8.93
C ASP A 18 6.38 13.40 -9.16
N LYS A 19 7.07 12.49 -9.86
CA LYS A 19 6.64 11.10 -10.02
C LYS A 19 6.52 10.37 -8.68
N PHE A 20 7.53 10.50 -7.82
CA PHE A 20 7.50 9.92 -6.47
C PHE A 20 6.34 10.46 -5.64
N ASN A 21 6.13 11.78 -5.64
CA ASN A 21 5.03 12.42 -4.90
C ASN A 21 3.67 11.91 -5.38
N ARG A 22 3.50 11.73 -6.70
CA ARG A 22 2.24 11.22 -7.26
C ARG A 22 2.00 9.75 -6.91
N ALA A 23 3.04 8.91 -6.92
CA ALA A 23 2.96 7.53 -6.46
C ALA A 23 2.62 7.46 -4.95
N GLU A 24 3.23 8.33 -4.14
CA GLU A 24 2.94 8.44 -2.70
C GLU A 24 1.50 8.87 -2.43
N GLN A 25 0.96 9.81 -3.22
CA GLN A 25 -0.44 10.23 -3.13
C GLN A 25 -1.40 9.07 -3.44
N LEU A 26 -1.16 8.32 -4.53
CA LEU A 26 -1.97 7.16 -4.88
C LEU A 26 -1.91 6.07 -3.81
N LEU A 27 -0.73 5.79 -3.27
CA LEU A 27 -0.56 4.86 -2.16
C LEU A 27 -1.31 5.34 -0.92
N SER A 28 -1.22 6.62 -0.58
CA SER A 28 -1.91 7.20 0.58
C SER A 28 -3.43 7.11 0.45
N LEU A 29 -3.96 7.34 -0.75
CA LEU A 29 -5.39 7.18 -1.04
C LEU A 29 -5.83 5.72 -0.85
N LEU A 30 -5.08 4.76 -1.39
CA LEU A 30 -5.38 3.33 -1.25
C LEU A 30 -5.37 2.89 0.22
N LEU A 31 -4.36 3.29 0.98
CA LEU A 31 -4.23 2.94 2.39
C LEU A 31 -5.37 3.53 3.22
N ASN A 32 -5.80 4.76 2.91
CA ASN A 32 -6.95 5.37 3.58
C ASN A 32 -8.25 4.66 3.24
N ASP A 33 -8.44 4.25 1.98
CA ASP A 33 -9.63 3.52 1.54
C ASP A 33 -9.74 2.15 2.24
N TRP A 34 -8.63 1.39 2.29
CA TRP A 34 -8.58 0.15 3.05
C TRP A 34 -8.77 0.38 4.55
N GLY A 35 -8.18 1.43 5.11
CA GLY A 35 -8.36 1.79 6.52
C GLY A 35 -9.83 2.09 6.85
N SER A 36 -10.51 2.84 5.99
CA SER A 36 -11.95 3.12 6.12
C SER A 36 -12.78 1.85 5.98
N THR A 37 -12.50 1.04 4.95
CA THR A 37 -13.20 -0.21 4.66
C THR A 37 -13.10 -1.21 5.82
N LEU A 38 -11.93 -1.30 6.45
CA LEU A 38 -11.73 -2.13 7.63
C LEU A 38 -12.47 -1.59 8.85
N ALA A 39 -12.46 -0.27 9.05
CA ALA A 39 -13.15 0.35 10.17
C ALA A 39 -14.68 0.19 10.11
N THR A 40 -15.26 0.07 8.91
CA THR A 40 -16.69 -0.14 8.69
C THR A 40 -17.07 -1.60 8.43
N SER A 41 -16.13 -2.54 8.57
CA SER A 41 -16.38 -3.95 8.28
C SER A 41 -16.98 -4.67 9.49
N ASP A 42 -18.23 -5.12 9.34
CA ASP A 42 -18.94 -5.90 10.37
C ASP A 42 -18.41 -7.34 10.52
N THR A 43 -17.58 -7.80 9.58
CA THR A 43 -17.00 -9.15 9.52
C THR A 43 -15.54 -9.18 9.96
N LEU A 44 -15.01 -8.06 10.47
CA LEU A 44 -13.64 -7.97 10.94
C LEU A 44 -13.46 -8.78 12.24
N ASP A 45 -12.49 -9.69 12.24
CA ASP A 45 -12.16 -10.47 13.44
C ASP A 45 -11.75 -9.52 14.60
N PRO A 46 -12.21 -9.76 15.85
CA PRO A 46 -11.86 -8.94 17.00
C PRO A 46 -10.35 -8.75 17.23
N VAL A 47 -9.53 -9.73 16.85
CA VAL A 47 -8.06 -9.63 16.90
C VAL A 47 -7.58 -8.50 15.98
N TRP A 48 -8.09 -8.42 14.76
CA TRP A 48 -7.78 -7.32 13.85
C TRP A 48 -8.33 -6.00 14.36
N ALA A 49 -9.55 -5.98 14.93
CA ALA A 49 -10.10 -4.75 15.50
C ALA A 49 -9.20 -4.15 16.60
N GLN A 50 -8.62 -4.99 17.46
CA GLN A 50 -7.67 -4.55 18.49
C GLN A 50 -6.36 -4.04 17.88
N VAL A 51 -5.80 -4.78 16.92
CA VAL A 51 -4.53 -4.41 16.29
C VAL A 51 -4.68 -3.14 15.43
N LEU A 52 -5.79 -2.96 14.72
CA LEU A 52 -6.08 -1.76 13.93
C LEU A 52 -6.45 -0.55 14.78
N HIS A 53 -6.77 -0.74 16.07
CA HIS A 53 -6.98 0.36 17.01
C HIS A 53 -5.66 1.09 17.30
N ASP A 54 -4.53 0.37 17.28
CA ASP A 54 -3.21 0.97 17.38
C ASP A 54 -2.84 1.68 16.05
N PRO A 55 -2.60 3.01 16.06
CA PRO A 55 -2.32 3.76 14.84
C PRO A 55 -1.04 3.33 14.11
N PHE A 56 -0.04 2.82 14.84
CA PHE A 56 1.22 2.35 14.27
C PHE A 56 1.02 0.99 13.62
N LEU A 57 0.40 0.03 14.33
CA LEU A 57 0.14 -1.30 13.79
C LEU A 57 -0.85 -1.25 12.62
N ARG A 58 -1.86 -0.38 12.67
CA ARG A 58 -2.74 -0.11 11.53
C ARG A 58 -1.97 0.31 10.29
N ARG A 59 -1.07 1.29 10.42
CA ARG A 59 -0.23 1.73 9.30
C ARG A 59 0.68 0.61 8.79
N LEU A 60 1.23 -0.20 9.69
CA LEU A 60 2.09 -1.32 9.34
C LEU A 60 1.32 -2.38 8.55
N ILE A 61 0.13 -2.79 9.00
CA ILE A 61 -0.69 -3.82 8.33
C ILE A 61 -1.13 -3.36 6.94
N LEU A 62 -1.64 -2.13 6.83
CA LEU A 62 -2.10 -1.60 5.54
C LEU A 62 -0.94 -1.56 4.53
N ARG A 63 0.26 -1.12 4.97
CA ARG A 63 1.45 -0.99 4.11
C ARG A 63 2.16 -2.30 3.80
N PHE A 64 2.22 -3.23 4.75
CA PHE A 64 3.04 -4.43 4.61
C PHE A 64 2.22 -5.70 4.41
N THR A 65 1.03 -5.80 4.98
CA THR A 65 0.25 -7.02 4.86
C THR A 65 -0.66 -6.94 3.64
N ILE A 66 -1.41 -5.86 3.49
CA ILE A 66 -2.41 -5.76 2.41
C ILE A 66 -1.74 -5.34 1.09
N PHE A 67 -0.95 -4.26 1.12
CA PHE A 67 -0.25 -3.77 -0.08
C PHE A 67 0.73 -4.80 -0.65
N PHE A 68 1.51 -5.47 0.19
CA PHE A 68 2.47 -6.46 -0.28
C PHE A 68 1.79 -7.69 -0.92
N ARG A 69 0.73 -8.20 -0.29
CA ARG A 69 -0.09 -9.28 -0.85
C ARG A 69 -0.64 -8.88 -2.23
N ALA A 70 -1.14 -7.66 -2.33
CA ALA A 70 -1.70 -7.13 -3.56
C ALA A 70 -0.64 -6.89 -4.65
N ALA A 71 0.56 -6.44 -4.27
CA ALA A 71 1.70 -6.30 -5.17
C ALA A 71 2.17 -7.66 -5.71
N ILE A 72 2.33 -8.67 -4.84
CA ILE A 72 2.68 -10.04 -5.25
C ILE A 72 1.65 -10.60 -6.23
N SER A 73 0.36 -10.42 -5.93
CA SER A 73 -0.72 -10.88 -6.79
C SER A 73 -0.70 -10.23 -8.18
N SER A 74 -0.26 -8.96 -8.27
CA SER A 74 -0.15 -8.25 -9.55
C SER A 74 1.05 -8.67 -10.40
N TYR A 75 2.14 -9.14 -9.77
CA TYR A 75 3.40 -9.37 -10.47
C TYR A 75 3.49 -10.72 -11.19
N ALA A 76 2.72 -11.74 -10.79
CA ALA A 76 2.63 -12.96 -11.61
C ALA A 76 1.21 -13.49 -11.77
N PRO A 77 0.78 -13.75 -13.03
CA PRO A 77 -0.46 -14.50 -13.31
C PRO A 77 -0.49 -15.88 -12.64
N THR A 78 0.68 -16.48 -12.41
CA THR A 78 0.87 -17.76 -11.69
C THR A 78 0.60 -17.67 -10.19
N PHE A 79 0.65 -16.48 -9.58
CA PHE A 79 0.37 -16.26 -8.15
C PHE A 79 -1.12 -16.00 -7.86
N ARG A 80 -2.00 -16.07 -8.87
CA ARG A 80 -3.46 -16.15 -8.64
C ARG A 80 -3.89 -17.47 -7.99
N ASN A 81 -3.01 -18.46 -7.91
CA ASN A 81 -3.20 -19.61 -7.05
C ASN A 81 -3.05 -19.16 -5.58
N LYS A 82 -4.10 -19.34 -4.79
CA LYS A 82 -4.18 -18.94 -3.37
C LYS A 82 -3.01 -19.48 -2.53
N ASP A 83 -2.38 -20.56 -2.97
CA ASP A 83 -1.31 -21.28 -2.25
C ASP A 83 0.01 -20.51 -2.11
N ILE A 84 0.19 -19.40 -2.84
CA ILE A 84 1.47 -18.64 -2.83
C ILE A 84 1.31 -17.26 -2.17
N LEU A 85 0.08 -16.84 -1.88
CA LEU A 85 -0.16 -15.60 -1.17
C LEU A 85 -0.02 -15.87 0.34
N PRO A 86 0.79 -15.10 1.09
CA PRO A 86 0.85 -15.28 2.54
C PRO A 86 -0.54 -15.04 3.13
N ASP A 87 -1.11 -16.06 3.77
CA ASP A 87 -2.41 -15.93 4.42
C ASP A 87 -2.30 -15.15 5.72
N CYS A 88 -3.32 -14.32 5.95
CA CYS A 88 -3.49 -13.66 7.23
C CYS A 88 -4.24 -14.62 8.17
N LEU A 89 -3.76 -14.77 9.40
CA LEU A 89 -4.43 -15.54 10.44
C LEU A 89 -4.64 -14.64 11.66
N PRO A 90 -5.90 -14.34 12.05
CA PRO A 90 -7.15 -14.70 11.37
C PRO A 90 -7.27 -14.07 9.96
N PRO A 91 -8.10 -14.60 9.06
CA PRO A 91 -8.25 -14.04 7.70
C PRO A 91 -8.75 -12.60 7.75
N LEU A 92 -8.23 -11.76 6.84
CA LEU A 92 -8.76 -10.42 6.62
C LEU A 92 -10.08 -10.50 5.83
N PRO A 93 -11.01 -9.55 6.02
CA PRO A 93 -12.24 -9.49 5.25
C PRO A 93 -11.99 -9.42 3.73
N GLU A 94 -12.86 -10.04 2.93
CA GLU A 94 -12.78 -9.97 1.46
C GLU A 94 -12.84 -8.53 0.92
N SER A 95 -13.43 -7.60 1.67
CA SER A 95 -13.54 -6.18 1.32
C SER A 95 -12.17 -5.49 1.15
N VAL A 96 -11.13 -5.99 1.80
CA VAL A 96 -9.73 -5.54 1.60
C VAL A 96 -8.89 -6.58 0.88
N SER A 97 -9.53 -7.45 0.11
CA SER A 97 -8.82 -8.47 -0.65
C SER A 97 -7.87 -7.81 -1.66
N PRO A 98 -6.62 -8.31 -1.76
CA PRO A 98 -5.64 -7.86 -2.76
C PRO A 98 -6.11 -8.06 -4.20
N LEU A 99 -7.13 -8.89 -4.42
CA LEU A 99 -7.70 -9.25 -5.72
C LEU A 99 -8.89 -8.38 -6.12
N THR A 100 -9.25 -7.37 -5.32
CA THR A 100 -10.30 -6.43 -5.71
C THR A 100 -9.83 -5.58 -6.89
N ALA A 101 -10.73 -5.29 -7.84
CA ALA A 101 -10.40 -4.49 -9.02
C ALA A 101 -9.83 -3.11 -8.68
N ALA A 102 -10.28 -2.49 -7.58
CA ALA A 102 -9.73 -1.23 -7.07
C ALA A 102 -8.25 -1.38 -6.64
N SER A 103 -7.94 -2.44 -5.88
CA SER A 103 -6.57 -2.73 -5.42
C SER A 103 -5.65 -3.08 -6.58
N GLU A 104 -6.10 -3.94 -7.51
CA GLU A 104 -5.34 -4.29 -8.71
C GLU A 104 -5.02 -3.05 -9.56
N THR A 105 -6.00 -2.16 -9.75
CA THR A 105 -5.84 -0.93 -10.56
C THR A 105 -4.81 0.00 -9.95
N VAL A 106 -4.91 0.29 -8.64
CA VAL A 106 -3.98 1.24 -8.00
C VAL A 106 -2.57 0.68 -7.95
N ILE A 107 -2.41 -0.63 -7.74
CA ILE A 107 -1.08 -1.25 -7.72
C ILE A 107 -0.46 -1.29 -9.10
N TRP A 108 -1.25 -1.56 -10.13
CA TRP A 108 -0.81 -1.42 -11.50
C TRP A 108 -0.39 0.03 -11.79
N GLN A 109 -1.18 1.02 -11.39
CA GLN A 109 -0.81 2.43 -11.56
C GLN A 109 0.50 2.78 -10.84
N ILE A 110 0.68 2.32 -9.59
CA ILE A 110 1.91 2.53 -8.82
C ILE A 110 3.11 1.84 -9.51
N SER A 111 2.94 0.64 -10.06
CA SER A 111 4.03 -0.06 -10.75
C SER A 111 4.51 0.68 -12.00
N GLN A 112 3.61 1.37 -12.71
CA GLN A 112 3.98 2.20 -13.87
C GLN A 112 4.89 3.41 -13.51
N PHE A 113 4.98 3.81 -12.24
CA PHE A 113 5.90 4.89 -11.84
C PHE A 113 7.34 4.42 -11.68
N PHE A 114 7.56 3.12 -11.44
CA PHE A 114 8.87 2.53 -11.12
C PHE A 114 9.44 1.62 -12.22
N MET A 115 8.67 1.39 -13.28
CA MET A 115 9.03 0.58 -14.45
C MET A 115 9.50 1.49 -15.60
#